data_AF-A0A848XMP3-F1
#
_entry.id   AF-A0A848XMP3-F1
#
_cell.length_a   1.000
_cell.length_b   1.000
_cell.length_c   1.000
_cell.angle_alpha   90.00
_cell.angle_beta   90.00
_cell.angle_gamma   90.00
#
_symmetry.space_group_name_H-M   'P 1'
#
loop_
_entity.id
_entity.type
_entity.pdbx_description
1 polymer ?
#
loop_
_entity_poly.entity_id
_entity_poly.type
_entity_poly.pdbx_seq_one_letter_code
_entity_poly.pdbx_strand_id
1 'polypeptide(L)'
;GSGDYVIAFSTAESVRRAPGEASRTQEELGNDAMSALFQATVEATQEAVYNSLFKATTIESRFGSREALPLEETLEILRRYGVVPR
;
A
#
# COMPACT_ATOMS: atom_id res chain seq x y z
N GLY A 1 -13.90 -10.62 -12.29
CA GLY A 1 -13.30 -9.29 -12.41
C GLY A 1 -12.36 -9.05 -11.24
N SER A 2 -11.36 -8.17 -11.38
CA SER A 2 -10.57 -7.72 -10.23
C SER A 2 -11.47 -6.87 -9.32
N GLY A 3 -11.52 -7.19 -8.04
CA GLY A 3 -12.37 -6.53 -7.05
C GLY A 3 -11.60 -5.49 -6.27
N ASP A 4 -11.08 -4.47 -6.95
CA ASP A 4 -10.13 -3.52 -6.37
C ASP A 4 -10.88 -2.37 -5.67
N TYR A 5 -10.67 -2.23 -4.36
CA TYR A 5 -11.27 -1.18 -3.54
C TYR A 5 -10.19 -0.48 -2.73
N VAL A 6 -10.32 0.84 -2.57
CA VAL A 6 -9.41 1.66 -1.77
C VAL A 6 -10.20 2.39 -0.70
N ILE A 7 -9.72 2.36 0.54
CA ILE A 7 -10.28 3.10 1.66
C ILE A 7 -9.16 3.96 2.24
N ALA A 8 -9.42 5.26 2.38
CA ALA A 8 -8.52 6.20 3.03
C ALA A 8 -9.26 6.88 4.20
N PHE A 9 -8.54 7.08 5.31
CA PHE A 9 -9.06 7.78 6.47
C PHE A 9 -7.93 8.58 7.14
N SER A 10 -8.31 9.63 7.85
CA SER A 10 -7.38 10.43 8.66
C SER A 10 -7.55 10.11 10.13
N THR A 11 -6.44 10.08 10.86
CA THR A 11 -6.41 9.95 12.33
C THR A 11 -6.21 11.30 13.03
N ALA A 12 -6.08 12.39 12.27
CA ALA A 12 -5.89 13.74 12.79
C ALA A 12 -7.04 14.13 13.73
N GLU A 13 -6.70 14.67 14.89
CA GLU A 13 -7.67 14.96 15.96
C GLU A 13 -8.73 15.97 15.53
N SER A 14 -8.35 16.97 14.72
CA SER A 14 -9.24 18.03 14.23
C SER A 14 -10.36 17.56 13.30
N VAL A 15 -10.32 16.31 12.82
CA VAL A 15 -11.37 15.72 11.96
C VAL A 15 -12.01 14.46 12.55
N ARG A 16 -11.70 14.12 13.80
CA ARG A 16 -12.34 12.98 14.49
C ARG A 16 -13.81 13.26 14.75
N ARG A 17 -14.61 12.19 14.74
CA ARG A 17 -16.07 12.27 14.87
C ARG A 17 -16.51 11.66 16.20
N ALA A 18 -17.08 12.48 17.09
CA ALA A 18 -17.68 12.00 18.34
C ALA A 18 -19.20 11.82 18.19
N PRO A 19 -19.80 10.74 18.72
CA PRO A 19 -21.26 10.58 18.75
C PRO A 19 -21.94 11.74 19.49
N GLY A 20 -23.07 12.23 18.98
CA GLY A 20 -23.90 13.24 19.66
C GLY A 20 -23.57 14.71 19.37
N GLU A 21 -22.57 15.01 18.52
CA GLU A 21 -22.28 16.39 18.12
C GLU A 21 -23.32 16.94 17.14
N ALA A 22 -23.95 18.06 17.52
CA ALA A 22 -24.95 18.75 16.69
C ALA A 22 -24.35 19.59 15.56
N SER A 23 -23.09 20.03 15.69
CA SER A 23 -22.35 20.80 14.68
C SER A 23 -20.85 20.54 14.83
N ARG A 24 -20.10 20.66 13.73
CA ARG A 24 -18.65 20.42 13.68
C ARG A 24 -17.96 21.45 12.80
N THR A 25 -16.76 21.83 13.21
CA THR A 25 -15.80 22.52 12.36
C THR A 25 -14.70 21.52 12.03
N GLN A 26 -14.41 21.31 10.75
CA GLN A 26 -13.35 20.42 10.30
C GLN A 26 -12.24 21.26 9.70
N GLU A 27 -11.00 20.95 10.08
CA GLU A 27 -9.83 21.49 9.42
C GLU A 27 -9.54 20.67 8.17
N GLU A 28 -9.42 21.34 7.03
CA GLU A 28 -9.13 20.71 5.75
C GLU A 28 -7.79 21.22 5.22
N LEU A 29 -6.98 20.29 4.69
CA LEU A 29 -5.78 20.66 3.95
C LEU A 29 -6.20 21.14 2.56
N GLY A 30 -5.80 22.36 2.20
CA GLY A 30 -6.04 22.89 0.86
C GLY A 30 -5.42 21.99 -0.21
N ASN A 31 -6.10 21.83 -1.34
CA ASN A 31 -5.69 20.92 -2.42
C ASN A 31 -4.26 21.17 -2.92
N ASP A 32 -3.82 22.43 -2.95
CA ASP A 32 -2.46 22.80 -3.40
C ASP A 32 -1.35 22.23 -2.50
N ALA A 33 -1.67 21.85 -1.26
CA ALA A 33 -0.73 21.23 -0.32
C ALA A 33 -0.83 19.68 -0.30
N MET A 34 -1.73 19.07 -1.08
CA MET A 34 -1.98 17.61 -1.06
C MET A 34 -0.92 16.79 -1.80
N SER A 35 -0.12 17.41 -2.68
CA SER A 35 0.82 16.68 -3.56
C SER A 35 1.75 15.73 -2.81
N ALA A 36 2.24 16.13 -1.64
CA ALA A 36 3.09 15.27 -0.82
C ALA A 36 2.36 14.03 -0.28
N LEU A 37 1.09 14.17 0.13
CA LEU A 37 0.27 13.05 0.61
C LEU A 37 -0.08 12.07 -0.52
N PHE A 38 -0.34 12.58 -1.73
CA PHE A 38 -0.56 11.73 -2.90
C PHE A 38 0.69 10.93 -3.25
N GLN A 39 1.84 11.57 -3.31
CA GLN A 39 3.10 10.88 -3.59
C GLN A 39 3.40 9.81 -2.53
N ALA A 40 3.27 10.17 -1.24
CA ALA A 40 3.45 9.22 -0.15
C ALA A 40 2.47 8.03 -0.23
N THR A 41 1.22 8.26 -0.61
CA THR A 41 0.22 7.20 -0.78
C THR A 41 0.58 6.26 -1.93
N VAL A 42 1.06 6.80 -3.05
CA VAL A 42 1.53 6.02 -4.21
C VAL A 42 2.71 5.13 -3.80
N GLU A 43 3.73 5.72 -3.19
CA GLU A 43 4.93 5.00 -2.75
C GLU A 43 4.61 3.91 -1.74
N ALA A 44 3.83 4.22 -0.71
CA ALA A 44 3.43 3.26 0.31
C ALA A 44 2.61 2.11 -0.28
N THR A 45 1.70 2.38 -1.22
CA THR A 45 0.88 1.34 -1.86
C THR A 45 1.73 0.45 -2.76
N GLN A 46 2.63 1.04 -3.56
CA GLN A 46 3.54 0.29 -4.42
C GLN A 46 4.44 -0.65 -3.60
N GLU A 47 5.05 -0.12 -2.54
CA GLU A 47 5.93 -0.88 -1.66
C GLU A 47 5.16 -1.95 -0.88
N ALA A 48 3.90 -1.71 -0.50
CA ALA A 48 3.06 -2.72 0.13
C ALA A 48 2.78 -3.92 -0.81
N VAL A 49 2.54 -3.65 -2.09
CA VAL A 49 2.38 -4.71 -3.11
C VAL A 49 3.69 -5.50 -3.26
N TYR A 50 4.85 -4.84 -3.39
CA TYR A 50 6.14 -5.53 -3.43
C TYR A 50 6.37 -6.40 -2.18
N ASN A 51 6.10 -5.86 -0.99
CA ASN A 51 6.24 -6.59 0.26
C ASN A 51 5.32 -7.83 0.32
N SER A 52 4.10 -7.73 -0.20
CA SER A 52 3.17 -8.87 -0.24
C SER A 52 3.74 -10.04 -1.04
N LEU A 53 4.45 -9.77 -2.15
CA LEU A 53 5.07 -10.78 -2.99
C LEU A 53 6.36 -11.32 -2.35
N PHE A 54 7.20 -10.42 -1.82
CA PHE A 54 8.50 -10.78 -1.24
C PHE A 54 8.38 -11.55 0.07
N LYS A 55 7.29 -11.35 0.83
CA LYS A 55 7.02 -12.06 2.09
C LYS A 55 6.09 -13.25 1.90
N ALA A 56 5.54 -13.47 0.71
CA ALA A 56 4.69 -14.62 0.43
C ALA A 56 5.47 -15.93 0.65
N THR A 57 4.78 -16.93 1.17
CA THR A 57 5.28 -18.30 1.29
C THR A 57 4.50 -19.22 0.38
N THR A 58 5.14 -20.28 -0.12
CA THR A 58 4.43 -21.31 -0.88
C THR A 58 3.33 -21.91 -0.02
N ILE A 59 2.12 -22.02 -0.58
CA ILE A 59 0.95 -22.59 0.10
C ILE A 59 0.40 -23.77 -0.68
N GLU A 60 -0.05 -24.78 0.06
CA GLU A 60 -0.76 -25.95 -0.44
C GLU A 60 -2.17 -25.96 0.12
N SER A 61 -3.18 -26.22 -0.71
CA SER A 61 -4.57 -26.25 -0.29
C SER A 61 -5.38 -27.28 -1.08
N ARG A 62 -6.62 -27.53 -0.65
CA ARG A 62 -7.59 -28.35 -1.43
C ARG A 62 -7.88 -27.82 -2.83
N PHE A 63 -7.56 -26.55 -3.09
CA PHE A 63 -7.75 -25.88 -4.37
C PHE A 63 -6.49 -25.85 -5.23
N GLY A 64 -5.40 -26.50 -4.76
CA GLY A 64 -4.10 -26.56 -5.42
C GLY A 64 -3.00 -25.81 -4.66
N SER A 65 -1.83 -25.78 -5.30
CA SER A 65 -0.60 -25.15 -4.82
C SER A 65 -0.41 -23.75 -5.40
N ARG A 66 0.25 -22.86 -4.65
CA ARG A 66 0.77 -21.58 -5.15
C ARG A 66 2.16 -21.36 -4.60
N GLU A 67 3.12 -21.15 -5.49
CA GLU A 67 4.51 -20.91 -5.13
C GLU A 67 4.73 -19.44 -4.74
N ALA A 68 5.62 -19.24 -3.78
CA ALA A 68 6.16 -17.92 -3.49
C ALA A 68 7.01 -17.41 -4.67
N LEU A 69 7.25 -16.10 -4.69
CA LEU A 69 8.18 -15.50 -5.64
C LEU A 69 9.60 -16.09 -5.42
N PRO A 70 10.28 -16.58 -6.47
CA PRO A 70 11.66 -17.06 -6.36
C PRO A 70 12.60 -15.86 -6.15
N LEU A 71 12.96 -15.59 -4.88
CA LEU A 71 13.62 -14.34 -4.50
C LEU A 71 15.03 -14.21 -5.08
N GLU A 72 15.82 -15.27 -5.14
CA GLU A 72 17.19 -15.17 -5.64
C GLU A 72 17.21 -14.84 -7.13
N GLU A 73 16.44 -15.59 -7.93
CA GLU A 73 16.28 -15.35 -9.36
C GLU A 73 15.70 -13.97 -9.64
N THR A 74 14.76 -13.51 -8.81
CA THR A 74 14.21 -12.15 -8.90
C THR A 74 15.32 -11.13 -8.68
N LEU A 75 16.15 -11.27 -7.64
CA LEU A 75 17.26 -10.36 -7.36
C LEU A 75 18.32 -10.40 -8.47
N GLU A 76 18.63 -11.57 -9.04
CA GLU A 76 19.51 -11.68 -10.20
C GLU A 76 19.00 -10.90 -11.42
N ILE A 77 17.69 -10.98 -11.70
CA ILE A 77 17.05 -10.20 -12.76
C ILE A 77 17.18 -8.70 -12.45
N LEU A 78 16.85 -8.27 -11.22
CA LEU A 78 16.94 -6.86 -10.84
C LEU A 78 18.38 -6.32 -10.94
N ARG A 79 19.39 -7.11 -10.54
CA ARG A 79 20.81 -6.78 -10.72
C ARG A 79 21.19 -6.66 -12.19
N ARG A 80 20.69 -7.56 -13.06
CA ARG A 80 20.95 -7.55 -14.51
C ARG A 80 20.46 -6.26 -15.17
N TYR A 81 19.34 -5.73 -14.72
CA TYR A 81 18.76 -4.47 -15.21
C TYR A 81 19.22 -3.23 -14.44
N GLY A 82 20.14 -3.37 -13.48
CA GLY A 82 20.72 -2.24 -12.73
C GLY A 82 19.76 -1.57 -11.75
N VAL A 83 18.69 -2.27 -11.32
CA VAL A 83 17.70 -1.75 -10.36
C VAL A 83 18.23 -1.81 -8.94
N VAL A 84 19.02 -2.83 -8.62
CA VAL A 84 19.70 -2.99 -7.33
C VAL A 84 21.21 -3.18 -7.52
N PRO A 85 22.05 -2.80 -6.54
CA PRO A 85 23.48 -3.04 -6.59
C PRO A 85 23.79 -4.52 -6.80
N ARG A 86 24.93 -4.79 -7.46
CA ARG A 86 25.47 -6.15 -7.55
C ARG A 86 25.92 -6.65 -6.19
#